data_AF-A0A059LDD9-F1
#
_entry.id   AF-A0A059LDD9-F1
#
_cell.length_a   1.000
_cell.length_b   1.000
_cell.length_c   1.000
_cell.angle_alpha   90.00
_cell.angle_beta   90.00
_cell.angle_gamma   90.00
#
_symmetry.space_group_name_H-M   'P 1'
#
loop_
_entity.id
_entity.type
_entity.pdbx_description
1 polymer ?
#
loop_
_entity_poly.entity_id
_entity_poly.type
_entity_poly.pdbx_seq_one_letter_code
_entity_poly.pdbx_strand_id
1 'polypeptide(L)'
;PPIVSEAVFYVVDRFGGWKARALGVLSAAFDPALPECFPGKPAEAVLEAVADCDDLAGVDAKALRPRVFPFVAYKTKQAREGGALVLAERLPFDEAQVLEDSVGYLCRTLLELKNLKTIRVQRVAFEDLASHPDPRVQAALPGEPAILFA
;
A
#
# COMPACT_ATOMS: atom_id res chain seq x y z
N PRO A 1 15.80 28.19 -3.87
CA PRO A 1 15.12 26.90 -3.64
C PRO A 1 13.95 27.08 -2.66
N PRO A 2 12.77 26.50 -2.92
CA PRO A 2 11.67 26.54 -1.95
C PRO A 2 12.12 25.85 -0.66
N ILE A 3 11.96 26.55 0.47
CA ILE A 3 12.26 26.03 1.79
C ILE A 3 11.03 25.23 2.20
N VAL A 4 11.13 23.91 2.18
CA VAL A 4 10.05 23.03 2.65
C VAL A 4 10.15 22.98 4.17
N SER A 5 9.17 23.57 4.86
CA SER A 5 9.15 23.59 6.32
C SER A 5 8.20 22.55 6.91
N GLU A 6 7.25 22.06 6.12
CA GLU A 6 6.21 21.15 6.60
C GLU A 6 6.06 19.92 5.71
N ALA A 7 5.73 18.79 6.34
CA ALA A 7 5.33 17.58 5.65
C ALA A 7 4.07 17.00 6.29
N VAL A 8 3.21 16.43 5.46
CA VAL A 8 2.01 15.71 5.88
C VAL A 8 2.09 14.29 5.34
N PHE A 9 2.04 13.31 6.24
CA PHE A 9 2.12 11.89 5.96
C PHE A 9 0.69 11.34 6.01
N TYR A 10 0.18 10.90 4.87
CA TYR A 10 -1.15 10.31 4.76
C TYR A 10 -1.03 8.79 4.82
N VAL A 11 -1.62 8.22 5.86
CA VAL A 11 -1.60 6.79 6.17
C VAL A 11 -2.99 6.21 5.93
N VAL A 12 -3.05 5.14 5.15
CA VAL A 12 -4.31 4.47 4.81
C VAL A 12 -4.58 3.35 5.81
N ASP A 13 -5.83 3.21 6.24
CA ASP A 13 -6.21 2.20 7.23
C ASP A 13 -6.16 0.76 6.69
N ARG A 14 -6.49 0.54 5.41
CA ARG A 14 -6.54 -0.79 4.79
C ARG A 14 -6.37 -0.76 3.27
N PHE A 15 -6.03 -1.91 2.70
CA PHE A 15 -6.16 -2.09 1.25
C PHE A 15 -7.65 -2.17 0.91
N GLY A 16 -8.06 -1.51 -0.17
CA GLY A 16 -9.42 -1.64 -0.69
C GLY A 16 -9.46 -1.90 -2.19
N GLY A 17 -10.68 -2.04 -2.70
CA GLY A 17 -10.94 -2.33 -4.11
C GLY A 17 -10.32 -3.65 -4.58
N TRP A 18 -9.86 -3.65 -5.83
CA TRP A 18 -9.23 -4.85 -6.43
C TRP A 18 -7.97 -5.32 -5.70
N LYS A 19 -7.25 -4.42 -5.01
CA LYS A 19 -6.04 -4.79 -4.25
C LYS A 19 -6.39 -5.62 -3.02
N ALA A 20 -7.47 -5.30 -2.31
CA ALA A 20 -7.97 -6.11 -1.20
C ALA A 20 -8.38 -7.50 -1.70
N ARG A 21 -9.09 -7.57 -2.83
CA ARG A 21 -9.48 -8.83 -3.46
C ARG A 21 -8.27 -9.67 -3.86
N ALA A 22 -7.26 -9.05 -4.47
CA ALA A 22 -6.00 -9.70 -4.83
C ALA A 22 -5.28 -10.27 -3.60
N LEU A 23 -5.20 -9.49 -2.51
CA LEU A 23 -4.60 -9.94 -1.25
C LEU A 23 -5.34 -11.13 -0.65
N GLY A 24 -6.68 -11.13 -0.68
CA GLY A 24 -7.48 -12.27 -0.20
C GLY A 24 -7.19 -13.57 -0.96
N VAL A 25 -7.04 -13.48 -2.29
CA VAL A 25 -6.66 -14.64 -3.13
C VAL A 25 -5.25 -15.12 -2.82
N LEU A 26 -4.29 -14.20 -2.72
CA LEU A 26 -2.91 -14.55 -2.37
C LEU A 26 -2.81 -15.16 -0.96
N SER A 27 -3.52 -14.59 0.01
CA SER A 27 -3.54 -15.10 1.38
C SER A 27 -4.11 -16.51 1.45
N ALA A 28 -5.20 -16.80 0.73
CA ALA A 28 -5.78 -18.14 0.66
C ALA A 28 -4.88 -19.16 -0.07
N ALA A 29 -4.06 -18.69 -1.01
CA ALA A 29 -3.12 -19.50 -1.78
C ALA A 29 -1.73 -19.61 -1.15
N PHE A 30 -1.47 -18.91 -0.05
CA PHE A 30 -0.16 -18.92 0.60
C PHE A 30 0.06 -20.25 1.32
N ASP A 31 1.11 -20.97 0.93
CA ASP A 31 1.53 -22.20 1.58
C ASP A 31 3.05 -22.17 1.80
N PRO A 32 3.53 -22.03 3.05
CA PRO A 32 4.96 -21.96 3.35
C PRO A 32 5.70 -23.27 3.05
N ALA A 33 5.00 -24.39 2.85
CA ALA A 33 5.62 -25.66 2.47
C ALA A 33 6.02 -25.70 0.98
N LEU A 34 5.50 -24.79 0.15
CA LEU A 34 5.84 -24.71 -1.26
C LEU A 34 7.17 -23.96 -1.48
N PRO A 35 7.99 -24.33 -2.48
CA PRO A 35 9.27 -23.68 -2.77
C PRO A 35 9.17 -22.16 -3.01
N GLU A 36 8.03 -21.72 -3.53
CA GLU A 36 7.75 -20.32 -3.88
C GLU A 36 6.72 -19.66 -2.96
N CYS A 37 6.30 -20.36 -1.91
CA CYS A 37 5.19 -20.03 -1.00
C CYS A 37 3.80 -19.93 -1.66
N PHE A 38 3.69 -20.16 -2.98
CA PHE A 38 2.44 -20.06 -3.75
C PHE A 38 2.40 -21.16 -4.83
N PRO A 39 1.20 -21.66 -5.17
CA PRO A 39 1.02 -22.63 -6.24
C PRO A 39 1.04 -21.98 -7.63
N GLY A 40 1.76 -22.61 -8.56
CA GLY A 40 1.64 -22.36 -10.01
C GLY A 40 1.79 -20.88 -10.42
N LYS A 41 0.72 -20.30 -10.98
CA LYS A 41 0.68 -18.94 -11.52
C LYS A 41 -0.24 -18.04 -10.67
N PRO A 42 0.22 -17.52 -9.52
CA PRO A 42 -0.62 -16.70 -8.62
C PRO A 42 -1.14 -15.43 -9.30
N ALA A 43 -0.40 -14.87 -10.26
CA ALA A 43 -0.82 -13.68 -11.00
C ALA A 43 -2.05 -13.91 -11.89
N GLU A 44 -2.21 -15.09 -12.49
CA GLU A 44 -3.38 -15.42 -13.31
C GLU A 44 -4.61 -15.65 -12.43
N ALA A 45 -4.46 -16.36 -11.31
CA ALA A 45 -5.54 -16.56 -10.34
C ALA A 45 -6.06 -15.25 -9.75
N VAL A 46 -5.16 -14.31 -9.45
CA VAL A 46 -5.53 -12.96 -9.02
C VAL A 46 -6.21 -12.19 -10.15
N LEU A 47 -5.69 -12.25 -11.38
CA LEU A 47 -6.26 -11.56 -12.53
C LEU A 47 -7.71 -11.97 -12.79
N GLU A 48 -8.01 -13.27 -12.72
CA GLU A 48 -9.38 -13.79 -12.84
C GLU A 48 -10.27 -13.27 -11.71
N ALA A 49 -9.77 -13.30 -10.47
CA ALA A 49 -10.56 -12.91 -9.30
C ALA A 49 -10.85 -11.40 -9.18
N VAL A 50 -10.04 -10.55 -9.82
CA VAL A 50 -10.21 -9.09 -9.81
C VAL A 50 -10.91 -8.55 -11.05
N ALA A 51 -11.11 -9.37 -12.08
CA ALA A 51 -11.82 -8.97 -13.30
C ALA A 51 -13.28 -8.56 -13.02
N ASP A 52 -13.89 -9.13 -11.98
CA ASP A 52 -15.27 -8.87 -11.55
C ASP A 52 -15.38 -7.76 -10.48
N CYS A 53 -14.28 -7.09 -10.10
CA CYS A 53 -14.35 -5.98 -9.14
C CYS A 53 -14.93 -4.72 -9.80
N ASP A 54 -15.85 -4.03 -9.11
CA ASP A 54 -16.52 -2.81 -9.60
C ASP A 54 -15.52 -1.74 -10.11
N ASP A 55 -14.38 -1.60 -9.44
CA ASP A 55 -13.31 -0.63 -9.80
C ASP A 55 -12.57 -0.96 -11.11
N LEU A 56 -12.70 -2.20 -11.59
CA LEU A 56 -12.04 -2.74 -12.78
C LEU A 56 -13.05 -3.30 -13.80
N ALA A 57 -14.34 -3.21 -13.52
CA ALA A 57 -15.39 -3.72 -14.38
C ALA A 57 -15.31 -3.07 -15.77
N GLY A 58 -15.23 -3.89 -16.81
CA GLY A 58 -15.12 -3.44 -18.20
C GLY A 58 -13.71 -3.11 -18.70
N VAL A 59 -12.67 -3.30 -17.89
CA VAL A 59 -11.27 -3.21 -18.35
C VAL A 59 -10.84 -4.56 -18.96
N ASP A 60 -10.34 -4.55 -20.19
CA ASP A 60 -9.83 -5.77 -20.85
C ASP A 60 -8.68 -6.40 -20.04
N ALA A 61 -8.65 -7.72 -19.94
CA ALA A 61 -7.59 -8.49 -19.28
C ALA A 61 -6.17 -8.10 -19.74
N LYS A 62 -5.98 -7.72 -21.01
CA LYS A 62 -4.70 -7.21 -21.54
C LYS A 62 -4.29 -5.88 -20.91
N ALA A 63 -5.25 -5.03 -20.57
CA ALA A 63 -5.03 -3.75 -19.90
C ALA A 63 -4.92 -3.90 -18.37
N LEU A 64 -5.49 -4.97 -17.80
CA LEU A 64 -5.38 -5.31 -16.37
C LEU A 64 -4.02 -5.90 -15.98
N ARG A 65 -3.46 -6.79 -16.82
CA ARG A 65 -2.15 -7.42 -16.60
C ARG A 65 -1.04 -6.46 -16.13
N PRO A 66 -0.75 -5.32 -16.80
CA PRO A 66 0.31 -4.42 -16.37
C PRO A 66 0.04 -3.73 -15.02
N ARG A 67 -1.20 -3.73 -14.52
CA ARG A 67 -1.55 -3.21 -13.18
C ARG A 67 -1.48 -4.30 -12.11
N VAL A 68 -2.03 -5.48 -12.42
CA VAL A 68 -2.18 -6.59 -11.46
C VAL A 68 -0.86 -7.31 -11.24
N PHE A 69 -0.10 -7.60 -12.30
CA PHE A 69 1.09 -8.46 -12.20
C PHE A 69 2.20 -7.85 -11.34
N PRO A 70 2.54 -6.55 -11.47
CA PRO A 70 3.52 -5.93 -10.58
C PRO A 70 3.10 -5.97 -9.11
N PHE A 71 1.82 -5.73 -8.82
CA PHE A 71 1.30 -5.80 -7.45
C PHE A 71 1.41 -7.22 -6.88
N VAL A 72 1.03 -8.23 -7.65
CA VAL A 72 1.16 -9.64 -7.25
C VAL A 72 2.62 -10.01 -7.04
N ALA A 73 3.51 -9.68 -7.97
CA ALA A 73 4.94 -9.97 -7.85
C ALA A 73 5.56 -9.31 -6.62
N TYR A 74 5.17 -8.06 -6.33
CA TYR A 74 5.61 -7.36 -5.14
C TYR A 74 5.13 -8.05 -3.86
N LYS A 75 3.84 -8.40 -3.79
CA LYS A 75 3.24 -9.03 -2.60
C LYS A 75 3.69 -10.47 -2.38
N THR A 76 3.88 -11.26 -3.43
CA THR A 76 4.45 -12.61 -3.29
C THR A 76 5.90 -12.56 -2.82
N LYS A 77 6.69 -11.58 -3.29
CA LYS A 77 8.04 -11.35 -2.76
C LYS A 77 8.01 -10.98 -1.28
N GLN A 78 7.16 -10.04 -0.87
CA GLN A 78 7.01 -9.69 0.55
C GLN A 78 6.56 -10.89 1.39
N ALA A 79 5.67 -11.75 0.89
CA ALA A 79 5.21 -12.94 1.60
C ALA A 79 6.28 -14.01 1.78
N ARG A 80 7.22 -14.12 0.84
CA ARG A 80 8.38 -15.00 0.99
C ARG A 80 9.33 -14.53 2.10
N GLU A 81 9.49 -13.22 2.26
CA GLU A 81 10.41 -12.62 3.23
C GLU A 81 9.77 -12.42 4.61
N GLY A 82 8.50 -12.00 4.65
CA GLY A 82 7.75 -11.58 5.84
C GLY A 82 6.56 -12.48 6.22
N GLY A 83 6.33 -13.57 5.49
CA GLY A 83 5.27 -14.54 5.76
C GLY A 83 3.86 -14.07 5.40
N ALA A 84 2.86 -14.84 5.81
CA ALA A 84 1.45 -14.62 5.45
C ALA A 84 0.88 -13.26 5.90
N LEU A 85 1.44 -12.66 6.96
CA LEU A 85 0.92 -11.42 7.54
C LEU A 85 1.00 -10.22 6.58
N VAL A 86 1.94 -10.22 5.63
CA VAL A 86 2.05 -9.13 4.63
C VAL A 86 0.96 -9.18 3.55
N LEU A 87 0.20 -10.29 3.51
CA LEU A 87 -0.95 -10.48 2.64
C LEU A 87 -2.27 -10.10 3.32
N ALA A 88 -2.23 -9.66 4.57
CA ALA A 88 -3.41 -9.18 5.27
C ALA A 88 -3.92 -7.87 4.64
N GLU A 89 -5.24 -7.69 4.66
CA GLU A 89 -5.90 -6.47 4.20
C GLU A 89 -5.50 -5.23 5.03
N ARG A 90 -5.16 -5.47 6.30
CA ARG A 90 -4.68 -4.47 7.25
C ARG A 90 -3.30 -4.84 7.74
N LEU A 91 -2.49 -3.82 8.01
CA LEU A 91 -1.21 -4.04 8.69
C LEU A 91 -1.46 -4.61 10.10
N PRO A 92 -0.57 -5.50 10.58
CA PRO A 92 -0.68 -6.08 11.92
C PRO A 92 -0.31 -5.10 13.05
N PHE A 93 0.01 -3.85 12.71
CA PHE A 93 0.34 -2.76 13.63
C PHE A 93 -0.29 -1.46 13.15
N ASP A 94 -0.44 -0.49 14.06
CA ASP A 94 -0.93 0.85 13.73
C ASP A 94 0.21 1.70 13.13
N GLU A 95 0.24 1.76 11.81
CA GLU A 95 1.24 2.53 11.06
C GLU A 95 1.25 4.02 11.43
N ALA A 96 0.08 4.61 11.65
CA ALA A 96 -0.01 6.02 12.01
C ALA A 96 0.56 6.26 13.40
N GLN A 97 0.27 5.39 14.37
CA GLN A 97 0.86 5.49 15.71
C GLN A 97 2.38 5.35 15.66
N VAL A 98 2.91 4.36 14.91
CA VAL A 98 4.36 4.16 14.78
C VAL A 98 5.04 5.39 14.18
N LEU A 99 4.41 6.03 13.20
CA LEU A 99 4.92 7.26 12.59
C LEU A 99 4.85 8.43 13.57
N GLU A 100 3.74 8.61 14.28
CA GLU A 100 3.55 9.64 15.31
C GLU A 100 4.62 9.54 16.41
N ASP A 101 4.87 8.34 16.92
CA ASP A 101 5.91 8.07 17.92
C ASP A 101 7.31 8.39 17.38
N SER A 102 7.50 8.25 16.07
CA SER A 102 8.77 8.49 15.37
C SER A 102 8.96 9.95 14.92
N VAL A 103 7.92 10.79 14.89
CA VAL A 103 7.98 12.18 14.38
C VAL A 103 9.09 12.98 15.03
N GLY A 104 9.28 12.84 16.35
CA GLY A 104 10.32 13.59 17.07
C GLY A 104 11.72 13.28 16.55
N TYR A 105 12.00 12.03 16.22
CA TYR A 105 13.26 11.62 15.60
C TYR A 105 13.34 12.11 14.16
N LEU A 106 12.30 11.88 13.36
CA LEU A 106 12.24 12.26 11.94
C LEU A 106 12.44 13.76 11.74
N CYS A 107 11.77 14.61 12.52
CA CYS A 107 11.94 16.06 12.46
C CYS A 107 13.39 16.46 12.76
N ARG A 108 14.05 15.89 13.78
CA ARG A 108 15.45 16.23 14.10
C ARG A 108 16.38 15.88 12.94
N THR A 109 16.25 14.66 12.39
CA THR A 109 17.11 14.18 11.30
C THR A 109 16.84 14.93 9.98
N LEU A 110 15.57 15.20 9.66
CA LEU A 110 15.19 15.86 8.42
C LEU A 110 15.31 17.39 8.47
N LEU A 111 15.34 17.99 9.67
CA LEU A 111 15.69 19.39 9.85
C LEU A 111 17.11 19.67 9.32
N GLU A 112 18.07 18.82 9.66
CA GLU A 112 19.46 18.97 9.24
C GLU A 112 19.64 18.79 7.72
N LEU A 113 18.83 17.91 7.11
CA LEU A 113 18.96 17.55 5.69
C LEU A 113 18.13 18.43 4.74
N LYS A 114 16.96 18.90 5.19
CA LYS A 114 15.95 19.53 4.33
C LYS A 114 15.26 20.75 4.96
N ASN A 115 15.68 21.18 6.16
CA ASN A 115 15.05 22.24 6.93
C ASN A 115 13.56 21.97 7.27
N LEU A 116 13.19 20.68 7.31
CA LEU A 116 11.84 20.24 7.64
C LEU A 116 11.61 20.38 9.15
N LYS A 117 10.64 21.20 9.54
CA LYS A 117 10.39 21.55 10.95
C LYS A 117 9.24 20.79 11.55
N THR A 118 8.23 20.46 10.74
CA THR A 118 6.99 19.88 11.23
C THR A 118 6.55 18.74 10.33
N ILE A 119 6.26 17.60 10.94
CA ILE A 119 5.63 16.45 10.30
C ILE A 119 4.27 16.25 10.97
N ARG A 120 3.22 16.17 10.17
CA ARG A 120 1.87 15.80 10.62
C ARG A 120 1.51 14.46 10.04
N VAL A 121 0.97 13.57 10.85
CA VAL A 121 0.42 12.29 10.39
C VAL A 121 -1.09 12.43 10.28
N GLN A 122 -1.64 12.04 9.13
CA GLN A 122 -3.07 12.03 8.87
C GLN A 122 -3.52 10.63 8.50
N ARG A 123 -4.50 10.12 9.24
CA ARG A 123 -5.16 8.85 8.95
C ARG A 123 -6.25 9.12 7.90
N VAL A 124 -6.26 8.33 6.84
CA VAL A 124 -7.26 8.39 5.78
C VAL A 124 -7.92 7.03 5.68
N ALA A 125 -9.25 7.00 5.76
CA ALA A 125 -10.00 5.78 5.48
C ALA A 125 -9.93 5.49 3.97
N PHE A 126 -9.84 4.21 3.60
CA PHE A 126 -9.82 3.81 2.19
C PHE A 126 -10.97 4.44 1.37
N GLU A 127 -12.16 4.55 1.94
CA GLU A 127 -13.35 5.12 1.30
C GLU A 127 -13.17 6.60 0.93
N ASP A 128 -12.38 7.33 1.71
CA ASP A 128 -12.15 8.77 1.51
C ASP A 128 -11.02 9.05 0.52
N LEU A 129 -10.21 8.04 0.15
CA LEU A 129 -9.07 8.21 -0.74
C LEU A 129 -9.48 8.78 -2.10
N ALA A 130 -10.52 8.21 -2.72
CA ALA A 130 -10.98 8.62 -4.05
C ALA A 130 -11.45 10.08 -4.09
N SER A 131 -11.91 10.61 -2.95
CA SER A 131 -12.40 11.98 -2.81
C SER A 131 -11.29 12.98 -2.47
N HIS A 132 -10.08 12.50 -2.18
CA HIS A 132 -8.97 13.38 -1.79
C HIS A 132 -8.48 14.23 -2.98
N PRO A 133 -8.20 15.53 -2.80
CA PRO A 133 -7.82 16.41 -3.92
C PRO A 133 -6.45 16.12 -4.54
N ASP A 134 -5.52 15.53 -3.77
CA ASP A 134 -4.17 15.22 -4.25
C ASP A 134 -4.07 13.77 -4.79
N PRO A 135 -3.66 13.57 -6.05
CA PRO A 135 -3.55 12.23 -6.66
C PRO A 135 -2.48 11.35 -6.01
N ARG A 136 -1.50 11.91 -5.31
CA ARG A 136 -0.49 11.12 -4.57
C ARG A 136 -1.12 10.46 -3.35
N VAL A 137 -2.05 11.15 -2.70
CA VAL A 137 -2.80 10.60 -1.56
C VAL A 137 -3.78 9.55 -2.06
N GLN A 138 -4.46 9.78 -3.20
CA GLN A 138 -5.32 8.77 -3.84
C GLN A 138 -4.58 7.45 -4.14
N ALA A 139 -3.26 7.53 -4.38
CA ALA A 139 -2.42 6.37 -4.67
C ALA A 139 -1.77 5.73 -3.43
N ALA A 140 -1.99 6.28 -2.23
CA ALA A 140 -1.41 5.78 -0.98
C ALA A 140 -1.89 4.35 -0.66
N LEU A 141 -1.03 3.57 -0.01
CA LEU A 141 -1.35 2.21 0.42
C LEU A 141 -0.89 1.98 1.85
N PRO A 142 -1.50 1.04 2.59
CA PRO A 142 -0.96 0.63 3.89
C PRO A 142 0.48 0.12 3.74
N GLY A 143 1.39 0.69 4.53
CA GLY A 143 2.84 0.44 4.47
C GLY A 143 3.59 1.27 3.43
N GLU A 144 2.87 2.05 2.62
CA GLU A 144 3.42 2.98 1.63
C GLU A 144 2.65 4.32 1.73
N PRO A 145 2.91 5.11 2.79
CA PRO A 145 2.18 6.34 3.05
C PRO A 145 2.53 7.42 2.01
N ALA A 146 1.56 8.26 1.66
CA ALA A 146 1.80 9.39 0.77
C ALA A 146 2.36 10.57 1.57
N ILE A 147 3.45 11.16 1.10
CA ILE A 147 4.10 12.29 1.75
C ILE A 147 3.94 13.54 0.90
N LEU A 148 3.26 14.54 1.44
CA LEU A 148 3.12 15.86 0.84
C LEU A 148 4.01 16.86 1.56
N PHE A 149 4.78 17.61 0.79
CA PHE A 149 5.66 18.67 1.29
C PHE A 149 5.04 20.03 1.02
N ALA A 150 5.07 20.92 2.00
CA ALA A 150 4.57 22.29 1.94
C ALA A 150 5.66 23.31 2.34
#